data_AF-X1V0N0-F1
#
_entry.id   AF-X1V0N0-F1
#
_cell.length_a   1.000
_cell.length_b   1.000
_cell.length_c   1.000
_cell.angle_alpha   90.00
_cell.angle_beta   90.00
_cell.angle_gamma   90.00
#
_symmetry.space_group_name_H-M   'P 1'
#
loop_
_entity.id
_entity.type
_entity.pdbx_description
1 polymer ?
#
loop_
_entity_poly.entity_id
_entity_poly.type
_entity_poly.pdbx_seq_one_letter_code
_entity_poly.pdbx_strand_id
1 'polypeptide(L)'
;MPIIDSSSEKSEIIEALNNLLLKYRELTENGVVFKLKKEKSPLELLGVLDFLKDKIQRWGNDGIFTYCADLFEDFNVITIGAENIEKAKELIISVFLSDLIKNEDEGGLDIIFKNVNTFNEFEEWLKNEISKGISNGYPPDPEKAKELKKHLETILKKI
;
A
#
# COMPACT_ATOMS: atom_id res chain seq x y z
N MET A 1 5.39 22.34 -35.60
CA MET A 1 5.08 21.83 -34.24
C MET A 1 6.30 22.11 -33.39
N PRO A 2 6.19 22.87 -32.30
CA PRO A 2 7.31 22.99 -31.38
C PRO A 2 7.52 21.62 -30.73
N ILE A 3 8.78 21.19 -30.69
CA ILE A 3 9.21 20.01 -29.94
C ILE A 3 9.14 20.44 -28.48
N ILE A 4 8.08 20.02 -27.79
CA ILE A 4 7.94 20.22 -26.36
C ILE A 4 8.97 19.30 -25.70
N ASP A 5 9.84 19.86 -24.87
CA ASP A 5 10.90 19.12 -24.16
C ASP A 5 10.26 18.17 -23.13
N SER A 6 9.89 16.97 -23.59
CA SER A 6 9.29 15.89 -22.79
C SER A 6 10.06 15.55 -21.50
N SER A 7 11.33 15.94 -21.42
CA SER A 7 12.20 15.78 -20.25
C SER A 7 11.85 16.71 -19.07
N SER A 8 11.39 17.94 -19.32
CA SER A 8 11.13 18.93 -18.25
C SER A 8 9.81 18.63 -17.55
N GLU A 9 8.74 18.39 -18.31
CA GLU A 9 7.42 18.03 -17.77
C GLU A 9 7.48 16.71 -17.00
N LYS A 10 8.22 15.71 -17.50
CA LYS A 10 8.42 14.42 -16.80
C LYS A 10 9.13 14.61 -15.46
N SER A 11 10.16 15.48 -15.41
CA SER A 11 10.88 15.77 -14.17
C SER A 11 9.99 16.43 -13.11
N GLU A 12 9.13 17.36 -13.53
CA GLU A 12 8.19 18.04 -12.62
C GLU A 12 7.15 17.07 -12.03
N ILE A 13 6.65 16.13 -12.83
CA ILE A 13 5.72 15.09 -12.35
C ILE A 13 6.39 14.17 -11.34
N ILE A 14 7.63 13.74 -11.60
CA ILE A 14 8.39 12.90 -10.67
C ILE A 14 8.64 13.63 -9.36
N GLU A 15 8.99 14.92 -9.41
CA GLU A 15 9.16 15.74 -8.21
C GLU A 15 7.85 15.83 -7.42
N ALA A 16 6.73 16.07 -8.10
CA ALA A 16 5.41 16.12 -7.48
C ALA A 16 5.00 14.77 -6.85
N LEU A 17 5.30 13.64 -7.50
CA LEU A 17 5.09 12.30 -6.96
C LEU A 17 5.97 12.03 -5.73
N ASN A 18 7.23 12.45 -5.76
CA ASN A 18 8.13 12.32 -4.62
C ASN A 18 7.66 13.15 -3.43
N ASN A 19 7.19 14.38 -3.67
CA ASN A 19 6.58 15.22 -2.65
C ASN A 19 5.32 14.57 -2.05
N LEU A 20 4.48 13.97 -2.90
CA LEU A 20 3.30 13.24 -2.46
C LEU A 20 3.68 11.99 -1.64
N LEU A 21 4.68 11.24 -2.09
CA LEU A 21 5.21 10.07 -1.36
C LEU A 21 5.77 10.46 0.00
N LEU A 22 6.52 11.56 0.09
CA LEU A 22 7.04 12.10 1.35
C LEU A 22 5.90 12.44 2.32
N LYS A 23 4.87 13.16 1.85
CA LYS A 23 3.65 13.46 2.63
C LYS A 23 3.04 12.19 3.22
N TYR A 24 2.89 11.12 2.45
CA TYR A 24 2.31 9.87 2.97
C TYR A 24 3.24 9.10 3.90
N ARG A 25 4.56 9.15 3.70
CA ARG A 25 5.52 8.50 4.59
C ARG A 25 5.62 9.18 5.95
N GLU A 26 5.56 10.51 6.01
CA GLU A 26 5.57 11.27 7.26
C GLU A 26 4.31 11.01 8.11
N LEU A 27 3.20 10.63 7.49
CA LEU A 27 1.95 10.32 8.17
C LEU A 27 1.89 8.89 8.73
N THR A 28 2.85 8.03 8.41
CA THR A 28 2.81 6.60 8.72
C THR A 28 3.93 6.18 9.67
N GLU A 29 3.62 6.08 10.96
CA GLU A 29 4.59 5.59 11.97
C GLU A 29 4.34 4.13 12.40
N ASN A 30 3.17 3.56 12.10
CA ASN A 30 2.77 2.23 12.58
C ASN A 30 2.18 1.38 11.46
N GLY A 31 2.91 0.34 11.06
CA GLY A 31 2.43 -0.70 10.15
C GLY A 31 3.42 -1.09 9.05
N VAL A 32 3.14 -2.21 8.41
CA VAL A 32 3.89 -2.75 7.29
C VAL A 32 2.91 -3.21 6.22
N VAL A 33 3.31 -3.03 4.96
CA VAL A 33 2.55 -3.45 3.79
C VAL A 33 3.24 -4.63 3.14
N PHE A 34 2.46 -5.66 2.83
CA PHE A 34 2.88 -6.83 2.08
C PHE A 34 2.15 -6.87 0.75
N LYS A 35 2.90 -7.00 -0.34
CA LYS A 35 2.37 -7.38 -1.65
C LYS A 35 2.40 -8.90 -1.73
N LEU A 36 1.23 -9.52 -1.67
CA LEU A 36 1.09 -10.97 -1.77
C LEU A 36 0.43 -11.32 -3.10
N LYS A 37 1.06 -12.18 -3.90
CA LYS A 37 0.45 -12.59 -5.17
C LYS A 37 -0.92 -13.21 -4.92
N LYS A 38 -1.87 -13.00 -5.83
CA LYS A 38 -3.28 -13.40 -5.65
C LYS A 38 -3.47 -14.89 -5.36
N GLU A 39 -2.60 -15.75 -5.88
CA GLU A 39 -2.62 -17.20 -5.66
C GLU A 39 -1.97 -17.66 -4.35
N LYS A 40 -1.25 -16.78 -3.65
CA LYS A 40 -0.47 -17.13 -2.48
C LYS A 40 -1.29 -17.10 -1.20
N SER A 41 -0.94 -17.99 -0.28
CA SER A 41 -1.61 -18.06 1.02
C SER A 41 -1.05 -16.98 1.93
N PRO A 42 -1.90 -16.23 2.64
CA PRO A 42 -1.45 -15.22 3.58
C PRO A 42 -0.72 -15.80 4.81
N LEU A 43 -0.85 -17.12 5.04
CA LEU A 43 -0.05 -17.83 6.04
C LEU A 43 1.45 -17.83 5.70
N GLU A 44 1.84 -17.56 4.45
CA GLU A 44 3.25 -17.33 4.09
C GLU A 44 3.85 -16.12 4.86
N LEU A 45 3.01 -15.20 5.35
CA LEU A 45 3.45 -14.06 6.14
C LEU A 45 3.86 -14.44 7.57
N LEU A 46 3.41 -15.58 8.13
CA LEU A 46 3.66 -15.93 9.53
C LEU A 46 5.15 -15.90 9.90
N GLY A 47 6.01 -16.47 9.05
CA GLY A 47 7.46 -16.46 9.29
C GLY A 47 8.07 -15.06 9.21
N VAL A 48 7.52 -14.17 8.37
CA VAL A 48 7.94 -12.77 8.29
C VAL A 48 7.45 -11.98 9.51
N LEU A 49 6.25 -12.27 10.01
CA LEU A 49 5.71 -11.66 11.23
C LEU A 49 6.53 -12.05 12.46
N ASP A 50 6.98 -13.31 12.54
CA ASP A 50 7.89 -13.75 13.60
C ASP A 50 9.23 -13.01 13.55
N PHE A 51 9.75 -12.75 12.36
CA PHE A 51 10.95 -11.91 12.19
C PHE A 51 10.71 -10.46 12.62
N LEU A 52 9.51 -9.92 12.37
CA LEU A 52 9.14 -8.55 12.72
C LEU A 52 8.55 -8.39 14.12
N LYS A 53 8.55 -9.44 14.95
CA LYS A 53 7.89 -9.48 16.26
C LYS A 53 8.19 -8.25 17.14
N ASP A 54 9.46 -7.82 17.21
CA ASP A 54 9.89 -6.71 18.07
C ASP A 54 9.35 -5.35 17.57
N LYS A 55 9.08 -5.23 16.27
CA LYS A 55 8.40 -4.06 15.70
C LYS A 55 6.90 -4.11 15.98
N ILE A 56 6.28 -5.27 15.75
CA ILE A 56 4.85 -5.49 15.99
C ILE A 56 4.51 -5.22 17.46
N GLN A 57 5.34 -5.71 18.38
CA GLN A 57 5.19 -5.43 19.82
C GLN A 57 5.29 -3.94 20.14
N ARG A 58 6.20 -3.20 19.51
CA ARG A 58 6.31 -1.74 19.69
C ARG A 58 5.11 -0.97 19.15
N TRP A 59 4.53 -1.41 18.02
CA TRP A 59 3.31 -0.82 17.48
C TRP A 59 2.10 -1.05 18.38
N GLY A 60 2.11 -2.12 19.18
CA GLY A 60 1.05 -2.44 20.14
C GLY A 60 -0.31 -2.72 19.51
N ASN A 61 -0.36 -2.99 18.20
CA ASN A 61 -1.60 -3.23 17.48
C ASN A 61 -1.44 -4.36 16.44
N ASP A 62 -2.55 -5.04 16.20
CA ASP A 62 -2.66 -6.22 15.35
C ASP A 62 -3.70 -6.01 14.22
N GLY A 63 -3.91 -4.75 13.83
CA GLY A 63 -4.82 -4.39 12.75
C GLY A 63 -4.39 -5.07 11.45
N ILE A 64 -5.33 -5.73 10.78
CA ILE A 64 -5.13 -6.32 9.46
C ILE A 64 -6.13 -5.67 8.52
N PHE A 65 -5.61 -5.04 7.47
CA PHE A 65 -6.41 -4.47 6.40
C PHE A 65 -5.93 -5.04 5.09
N THR A 66 -6.84 -5.20 4.14
CA THR A 66 -6.49 -5.74 2.84
C THR A 66 -7.12 -4.97 1.73
N TYR A 67 -6.40 -4.89 0.62
CA TYR A 67 -6.85 -4.29 -0.61
C TYR A 67 -6.85 -5.34 -1.72
N CYS A 68 -8.03 -5.55 -2.30
CA CYS A 68 -8.29 -6.48 -3.39
C CYS A 68 -9.09 -5.80 -4.50
N ALA A 69 -8.40 -4.97 -5.28
CA ALA A 69 -8.90 -4.42 -6.53
C ALA A 69 -7.73 -4.20 -7.48
N ASP A 70 -7.98 -3.53 -8.60
CA ASP A 70 -7.13 -3.60 -9.78
C ASP A 70 -5.90 -2.68 -9.74
N LEU A 71 -5.75 -1.84 -8.71
CA LEU A 71 -4.59 -0.93 -8.59
C LEU A 71 -3.24 -1.69 -8.53
N PHE A 72 -3.26 -2.93 -8.04
CA PHE A 72 -2.12 -3.83 -8.01
C PHE A 72 -2.49 -5.14 -8.74
N GLU A 73 -2.60 -5.08 -10.06
CA GLU A 73 -3.14 -6.15 -10.93
C GLU A 73 -2.80 -7.59 -10.51
N ASP A 74 -1.55 -7.86 -10.12
CA ASP A 74 -1.06 -9.20 -9.75
C ASP A 74 -1.08 -9.50 -8.25
N PHE A 75 -1.29 -8.50 -7.39
CA PHE A 75 -1.07 -8.59 -5.96
C PHE A 75 -2.29 -8.17 -5.15
N ASN A 76 -2.59 -8.96 -4.12
CA ASN A 76 -3.35 -8.47 -2.98
C ASN A 76 -2.39 -7.68 -2.09
N VAL A 77 -2.86 -6.55 -1.58
CA VAL A 77 -2.08 -5.77 -0.62
C VAL A 77 -2.62 -6.03 0.77
N ILE A 78 -1.73 -6.37 1.70
CA ILE A 78 -2.06 -6.68 3.09
C ILE A 78 -1.29 -5.71 3.97
N THR A 79 -2.01 -4.90 4.73
CA THR A 79 -1.45 -3.99 5.71
C THR A 79 -1.62 -4.58 7.10
N ILE A 80 -0.52 -4.68 7.85
CA ILE A 80 -0.50 -5.21 9.21
C ILE A 80 0.08 -4.15 10.14
N GLY A 81 -0.53 -3.96 11.31
CA GLY A 81 -0.03 -3.01 12.31
C GLY A 81 -0.49 -1.56 12.10
N ALA A 82 -1.46 -1.34 11.21
CA ALA A 82 -2.11 -0.04 11.05
C ALA A 82 -3.21 0.15 12.12
N GLU A 83 -3.29 1.35 12.68
CA GLU A 83 -4.23 1.67 13.76
C GLU A 83 -5.70 1.63 13.32
N ASN A 84 -5.97 1.99 12.07
CA ASN A 84 -7.31 2.06 11.50
C ASN A 84 -7.26 1.99 9.97
N ILE A 85 -8.44 1.95 9.35
CA ILE A 85 -8.57 1.81 7.89
C ILE A 85 -7.99 3.02 7.13
N GLU A 86 -8.05 4.23 7.68
CA GLU A 86 -7.49 5.41 7.04
C GLU A 86 -5.96 5.36 7.03
N LYS A 87 -5.33 4.94 8.14
CA LYS A 87 -3.88 4.67 8.19
C LYS A 87 -3.46 3.54 7.25
N ALA A 88 -4.30 2.53 7.08
CA ALA A 88 -4.04 1.49 6.10
C ALA A 88 -4.09 2.01 4.66
N LYS A 89 -5.05 2.88 4.32
CA LYS A 89 -5.10 3.55 3.01
C LYS A 89 -3.84 4.36 2.74
N GLU A 90 -3.41 5.18 3.69
CA GLU A 90 -2.18 5.99 3.58
C GLU A 90 -0.94 5.13 3.30
N LEU A 91 -0.80 4.00 4.01
CA LEU A 91 0.28 3.04 3.78
C LEU A 91 0.22 2.43 2.36
N ILE A 92 -0.96 2.04 1.89
CA ILE A 92 -1.14 1.48 0.54
C ILE A 92 -0.81 2.53 -0.53
N ILE A 93 -1.24 3.77 -0.35
CA ILE A 93 -0.88 4.90 -1.23
C ILE A 93 0.63 5.04 -1.30
N SER A 94 1.32 5.02 -0.16
CA SER A 94 2.78 5.16 -0.12
C SER A 94 3.51 4.06 -0.92
N VAL A 95 2.99 2.83 -0.88
CA VAL A 95 3.55 1.71 -1.65
C VAL A 95 3.26 1.88 -3.13
N PHE A 96 2.02 2.23 -3.50
CA PHE A 96 1.65 2.48 -4.89
C PHE A 96 2.53 3.55 -5.53
N LEU A 97 2.66 4.72 -4.87
CA LEU A 97 3.50 5.81 -5.35
C LEU A 97 4.96 5.39 -5.46
N SER A 98 5.48 4.62 -4.49
CA SER A 98 6.85 4.14 -4.55
C SER A 98 7.09 3.15 -5.70
N ASP A 99 6.12 2.29 -6.02
CA ASP A 99 6.22 1.37 -7.16
C ASP A 99 6.12 2.14 -8.49
N LEU A 100 5.20 3.11 -8.55
CA LEU A 100 5.00 3.97 -9.71
C LEU A 100 6.26 4.75 -10.10
N ILE A 101 6.92 5.36 -9.11
CA ILE A 101 8.18 6.09 -9.31
C ILE A 101 9.31 5.14 -9.73
N LYS A 102 9.38 3.93 -9.15
CA LYS A 102 10.42 2.95 -9.51
C LYS A 102 10.27 2.41 -10.93
N ASN A 103 9.04 2.32 -11.43
CA ASN A 103 8.73 1.81 -12.77
C ASN A 103 8.58 2.95 -13.80
N GLU A 104 9.13 4.14 -13.52
CA GLU A 104 8.99 5.33 -14.38
C GLU A 104 9.56 5.16 -15.79
N ASP A 105 10.52 4.26 -15.96
CA ASP A 105 11.17 3.96 -17.25
C ASP A 105 10.37 2.96 -18.10
N GLU A 106 9.38 2.28 -17.52
CA GLU A 106 8.54 1.27 -18.18
C GLU A 106 7.17 1.84 -18.61
N GLY A 107 7.01 3.16 -18.63
CA GLY A 107 5.74 3.82 -18.91
C GLY A 107 4.77 3.82 -17.72
N GLY A 108 5.28 3.57 -16.50
CA GLY A 108 4.47 3.61 -15.28
C GLY A 108 3.70 4.92 -15.12
N LEU A 109 4.31 6.06 -15.45
CA LEU A 109 3.69 7.39 -15.34
C LEU A 109 2.48 7.59 -16.27
N ASP A 110 2.36 6.82 -17.35
CA ASP A 110 1.20 6.89 -18.25
C ASP A 110 -0.10 6.50 -17.53
N ILE A 111 -0.02 5.73 -16.44
CA ILE A 111 -1.19 5.36 -15.65
C ILE A 111 -1.87 6.58 -15.03
N ILE A 112 -1.15 7.65 -14.75
CA ILE A 112 -1.69 8.88 -14.18
C ILE A 112 -2.65 9.50 -15.20
N PHE A 113 -2.15 9.83 -16.39
CA PHE A 113 -2.92 10.55 -17.41
C PHE A 113 -3.93 9.68 -18.17
N LYS A 114 -3.85 8.34 -18.03
CA LYS A 114 -4.93 7.43 -18.46
C LYS A 114 -6.17 7.54 -17.59
N ASN A 115 -6.01 7.92 -16.32
CA ASN A 115 -7.08 7.89 -15.32
C ASN A 115 -7.56 9.28 -14.91
N VAL A 116 -6.72 10.32 -15.00
CA VAL A 116 -7.05 11.70 -14.65
C VAL A 116 -6.59 12.69 -15.72
N ASN A 117 -7.25 13.86 -15.80
CA ASN A 117 -6.90 14.89 -16.79
C ASN A 117 -5.74 15.76 -16.31
N THR A 118 -5.56 15.88 -14.99
CA THR A 118 -4.49 16.68 -14.38
C THR A 118 -3.86 15.97 -13.18
N PHE A 119 -2.60 16.29 -12.86
CA PHE A 119 -1.93 15.73 -11.68
C PHE A 119 -2.65 16.09 -10.37
N ASN A 120 -3.31 17.24 -10.29
CA ASN A 120 -4.04 17.66 -9.10
C ASN A 120 -5.21 16.72 -8.74
N GLU A 121 -5.81 16.09 -9.75
CA GLU A 121 -6.89 15.11 -9.57
C GLU A 121 -6.37 13.72 -9.14
N PHE A 122 -5.07 13.46 -9.31
CA PHE A 122 -4.48 12.14 -9.13
C PHE A 122 -4.56 11.64 -7.68
N GLU A 123 -4.28 12.51 -6.69
CA GLU A 123 -4.34 12.12 -5.27
C GLU A 123 -5.77 11.71 -4.88
N GLU A 124 -6.77 12.45 -5.35
CA GLU A 124 -8.17 12.17 -5.07
C GLU A 124 -8.66 10.89 -5.76
N TRP A 125 -8.30 10.71 -7.03
CA TRP A 125 -8.55 9.46 -7.76
C TRP A 125 -7.96 8.26 -7.01
N LEU A 126 -6.70 8.35 -6.57
CA LEU A 126 -6.00 7.26 -5.89
C LEU A 126 -6.68 6.88 -4.56
N LYS A 127 -7.09 7.88 -3.77
CA LYS A 127 -7.87 7.67 -2.54
C LYS A 127 -9.19 6.94 -2.82
N ASN A 128 -9.87 7.31 -3.90
CA ASN A 128 -11.13 6.70 -4.29
C ASN A 128 -10.93 5.24 -4.74
N GLU A 129 -9.91 4.97 -5.56
CA GLU A 129 -9.60 3.60 -6.00
C GLU A 129 -9.24 2.68 -4.84
N ILE A 130 -8.42 3.15 -3.90
CA ILE A 130 -8.07 2.35 -2.73
C ILE A 130 -9.31 2.11 -1.86
N SER A 131 -10.16 3.11 -1.70
CA SER A 131 -11.40 2.99 -0.90
C SER A 131 -12.39 1.97 -1.46
N LYS A 132 -12.41 1.73 -2.78
CA LYS A 132 -13.26 0.70 -3.40
C LYS A 132 -12.83 -0.72 -3.06
N GLY A 133 -11.52 -0.94 -2.88
CA GLY A 133 -10.95 -2.29 -2.70
C GLY A 133 -10.50 -2.63 -1.28
N ILE A 134 -10.47 -1.66 -0.36
CA ILE A 134 -9.96 -1.86 0.99
C ILE A 134 -11.03 -2.42 1.95
N SER A 135 -10.64 -3.37 2.78
CA SER A 135 -11.51 -3.98 3.80
C SER A 135 -10.74 -4.33 5.08
N ASN A 136 -11.47 -4.59 6.17
CA ASN A 136 -10.90 -5.08 7.43
C ASN A 136 -10.80 -6.62 7.39
N GLY A 137 -9.69 -7.15 7.86
CA GLY A 137 -9.39 -8.58 7.78
C GLY A 137 -8.84 -8.98 6.42
N TYR A 138 -8.70 -10.30 6.21
CA TYR A 138 -8.13 -10.87 4.99
C TYR A 138 -9.24 -11.29 3.99
N PRO A 139 -9.03 -11.14 2.66
CA PRO A 139 -10.01 -11.47 1.63
C PRO A 139 -9.73 -12.82 0.97
N PRO A 140 -10.74 -13.60 0.56
CA PRO A 140 -12.07 -13.75 1.14
C PRO A 140 -12.12 -15.01 2.04
N ASP A 141 -10.99 -15.39 2.66
CA ASP A 141 -10.90 -16.60 3.49
C ASP A 141 -10.91 -16.23 4.99
N PRO A 142 -12.07 -16.38 5.68
CA PRO A 142 -12.22 -15.99 7.07
C PRO A 142 -11.36 -16.84 8.01
N GLU A 143 -11.05 -18.09 7.65
CA GLU A 143 -10.27 -18.99 8.52
C GLU A 143 -8.80 -18.56 8.53
N LYS A 144 -8.24 -18.25 7.36
CA LYS A 144 -6.87 -17.71 7.27
C LYS A 144 -6.73 -16.34 7.92
N ALA A 145 -7.77 -15.50 7.82
CA ALA A 145 -7.83 -14.22 8.51
C ALA A 145 -7.73 -14.39 10.04
N LYS A 146 -8.50 -15.34 10.59
CA LYS A 146 -8.50 -15.67 12.03
C LYS A 146 -7.14 -16.21 12.47
N GLU A 147 -6.52 -17.08 11.68
CA GLU A 147 -5.22 -17.66 12.01
C GLU A 147 -4.13 -16.59 12.08
N LEU A 148 -4.04 -15.72 11.07
CA LEU A 148 -3.12 -14.58 11.08
C LEU A 148 -3.37 -13.65 12.27
N LYS A 149 -4.64 -13.31 12.52
CA LYS A 149 -5.03 -12.45 13.64
C LYS A 149 -4.59 -13.06 14.97
N LYS A 150 -4.87 -14.35 15.17
CA LYS A 150 -4.48 -15.09 16.37
C LYS A 150 -2.96 -15.12 16.55
N HIS A 151 -2.20 -15.26 15.47
CA HIS A 151 -0.74 -15.23 15.51
C HIS A 151 -0.22 -13.86 15.96
N LEU A 152 -0.72 -12.77 15.37
CA LEU A 152 -0.38 -11.41 15.77
C LEU A 152 -0.72 -11.12 17.24
N GLU A 153 -1.92 -11.50 17.69
CA GLU A 153 -2.30 -11.39 19.10
C GLU A 153 -1.34 -12.15 20.02
N THR A 154 -0.85 -13.31 19.58
CA THR A 154 0.12 -14.11 20.34
C THR A 154 1.48 -13.41 20.43
N ILE A 155 1.93 -12.79 19.33
CA ILE A 155 3.15 -11.96 19.32
C ILE A 155 3.03 -10.83 20.34
N LEU A 156 1.86 -10.16 20.39
CA LEU A 156 1.61 -9.05 21.32
C LEU A 156 1.46 -9.51 22.79
N LYS A 157 0.88 -10.68 23.05
CA LYS A 157 0.60 -11.19 24.42
C LYS A 157 1.83 -11.75 25.16
N LYS A 158 2.93 -12.08 24.47
CA LYS A 158 4.15 -12.66 25.07
C LYS A 158 5.04 -11.62 25.80
N ILE A 159 4.44 -10.84 26.71
CA ILE A 159 5.17 -9.93 27.62
C ILE A 159 5.50 -10.67 28.91
#